data_AF-A0A0S2JI96-F1
#
_entry.id   AF-A0A0S2JI96-F1
#
_cell.length_a   1.000
_cell.length_b   1.000
_cell.length_c   1.000
_cell.angle_alpha   90.00
_cell.angle_beta   90.00
_cell.angle_gamma   90.00
#
_symmetry.space_group_name_H-M   'P 1'
#
loop_
_entity.id
_entity.type
_entity.pdbx_description
1 polymer ?
#
loop_
_entity_poly.entity_id
_entity_poly.type
_entity_poly.pdbx_seq_one_letter_code
_entity_poly.pdbx_strand_id
1 'polypeptide(L)'
;MFLSINNASAISRSFTLTATGGFYLAGSPTSYQLLAASRVSFIGCWLVMVPSEPILTPRSNAANNIPKQLFIYRDSFSKQDFSRLARVIKQLGDVT
;
A
#
# COMPACT_ATOMS: atom_id res chain seq x y z
N MET A 1 2.99 -0.92 -14.52
CA MET A 1 4.35 -0.55 -14.07
C MET A 1 4.25 0.02 -12.67
N PHE A 2 5.00 -0.50 -11.69
CA PHE A 2 4.94 -0.03 -10.29
C PHE A 2 6.22 0.74 -9.97
N LEU A 3 6.11 1.93 -9.38
CA LEU A 3 7.27 2.71 -8.95
C LEU A 3 7.36 2.67 -7.42
N SER A 4 8.15 1.73 -6.91
CA SER A 4 8.49 1.64 -5.49
C SER A 4 9.72 2.50 -5.23
N ILE A 5 9.55 3.59 -4.49
CA ILE A 5 10.60 4.59 -4.23
C ILE A 5 11.69 4.04 -3.29
N ASN A 6 11.44 2.93 -2.60
CA ASN A 6 12.35 2.38 -1.57
C ASN A 6 12.78 0.91 -1.78
N ASN A 7 12.40 0.25 -2.88
CA ASN A 7 12.95 -1.07 -3.19
C ASN A 7 12.77 -1.42 -4.66
N ALA A 8 13.89 -1.65 -5.35
CA ALA A 8 14.04 -1.83 -6.79
C ALA A 8 13.66 -3.25 -7.25
N SER A 9 12.40 -3.63 -7.13
CA SER A 9 11.90 -4.85 -7.80
C SER A 9 10.53 -4.58 -8.40
N ALA A 10 10.40 -4.79 -9.70
CA ALA A 10 9.15 -4.70 -10.42
C ALA A 10 8.16 -5.70 -9.83
N ILE A 11 7.21 -5.22 -9.03
CA ILE A 11 6.21 -6.07 -8.37
C ILE A 11 5.19 -6.48 -9.43
N SER A 12 5.48 -7.56 -10.18
CA SER A 12 4.49 -8.26 -11.01
C SER A 12 3.67 -9.26 -10.18
N ARG A 13 3.27 -8.87 -8.97
CA ARG A 13 2.58 -9.74 -8.01
C ARG A 13 1.19 -9.21 -7.71
N SER A 14 0.24 -10.13 -7.59
CA SER A 14 -1.11 -9.84 -7.11
C SER A 14 -1.01 -9.22 -5.71
N PHE A 15 -1.72 -8.12 -5.48
CA PHE A 15 -1.91 -7.57 -4.16
C PHE A 15 -3.35 -7.82 -3.74
N THR A 16 -3.59 -7.84 -2.43
CA THR A 16 -4.94 -7.82 -1.90
C THR A 16 -5.09 -6.62 -0.98
N LEU A 17 -6.26 -6.00 -1.10
CA LEU A 17 -6.64 -4.80 -0.37
C LEU A 17 -7.86 -5.14 0.49
N THR A 18 -7.76 -4.91 1.80
CA THR A 18 -8.90 -5.04 2.70
C THR A 18 -9.70 -3.73 2.75
N ALA A 19 -10.97 -3.82 3.12
CA ALA A 19 -11.83 -2.64 3.30
C ALA A 19 -11.33 -1.69 4.40
N THR A 20 -10.48 -2.18 5.32
CA THR A 20 -9.88 -1.40 6.41
C THR A 20 -8.56 -0.74 6.02
N GLY A 21 -8.11 -0.84 4.76
CA GLY A 21 -6.83 -0.29 4.32
C GLY A 21 -5.63 -1.21 4.52
N GLY A 22 -5.86 -2.48 4.89
CA GLY A 22 -4.82 -3.49 4.90
C GLY A 22 -4.38 -3.81 3.47
N PHE A 23 -3.08 -3.82 3.24
CA PHE A 23 -2.44 -4.07 1.96
C PHE A 23 -1.42 -5.20 2.12
N TYR A 24 -1.60 -6.29 1.38
CA TYR A 24 -0.65 -7.39 1.39
C TYR A 24 -0.34 -7.87 -0.03
N LEU A 25 0.92 -8.19 -0.26
CA LEU A 25 1.42 -8.70 -1.53
C LEU A 25 1.42 -10.23 -1.47
N ALA A 26 0.82 -10.88 -2.48
CA ALA A 26 0.81 -12.32 -2.58
C ALA A 26 2.25 -12.84 -2.65
N GLY A 27 2.62 -13.73 -1.73
CA GLY A 27 3.97 -14.29 -1.62
C GLY A 27 4.98 -13.44 -0.84
N SER A 28 4.53 -12.48 -0.02
CA SER A 28 5.37 -11.84 1.02
C SER A 28 4.73 -11.99 2.40
N PRO A 29 5.52 -12.27 3.45
CA PRO A 29 5.02 -12.35 4.83
C PRO A 29 4.73 -10.97 5.45
N THR A 30 5.03 -9.88 4.75
CA THR A 30 4.88 -8.51 5.27
C THR A 30 3.52 -7.96 4.90
N SER A 31 2.66 -7.78 5.90
CA SER A 31 1.45 -6.96 5.80
C SER A 31 1.79 -5.49 5.94
N TYR A 32 1.09 -4.64 5.22
CA TYR A 32 1.17 -3.19 5.34
C TYR A 32 -0.21 -2.62 5.64
N GLN A 33 -0.27 -1.53 6.37
CA GLN A 33 -1.48 -0.74 6.60
C GLN A 33 -1.36 0.57 5.84
N LEU A 34 -2.34 0.88 5.00
CA LEU A 34 -2.47 2.17 4.34
C LEU A 34 -2.82 3.26 5.35
N LEU A 35 -2.18 4.42 5.17
CA LEU A 35 -2.43 5.62 5.95
C LEU A 35 -3.32 6.60 5.18
N ALA A 36 -4.00 7.48 5.92
CA ALA A 36 -4.81 8.58 5.40
C ALA A 36 -4.02 9.59 4.54
N ALA A 37 -2.68 9.57 4.66
CA ALA A 37 -1.78 10.32 3.79
C ALA A 37 -1.74 9.81 2.33
N SER A 38 -2.32 8.63 2.06
CA SER A 38 -2.47 8.12 0.71
C SER A 38 -3.40 9.01 -0.13
N ARG A 39 -3.12 9.16 -1.42
CA ARG A 39 -3.86 10.02 -2.34
C ARG A 39 -4.12 9.34 -3.67
N VAL A 40 -5.29 9.61 -4.23
CA VAL A 40 -5.65 9.20 -5.60
C VAL A 40 -5.41 10.40 -6.50
N SER A 41 -4.80 10.17 -7.67
CA SER A 41 -4.55 11.17 -8.70
C SER A 41 -5.06 10.66 -10.05
N PHE A 42 -5.14 11.56 -11.03
CA PHE A 42 -5.55 11.23 -12.40
C PHE A 42 -4.63 10.17 -13.04
N ILE A 43 -3.32 10.28 -12.80
CA ILE A 43 -2.28 9.42 -13.38
C ILE A 43 -2.04 8.12 -12.59
N GLY A 44 -2.59 8.00 -11.38
CA GLY A 44 -2.32 6.85 -10.51
C GLY A 44 -2.64 7.10 -9.04
N CYS A 45 -2.15 6.22 -8.17
CA CYS A 45 -2.36 6.27 -6.73
C CYS A 45 -1.02 6.41 -6.00
N TRP A 46 -0.96 7.38 -5.08
CA TRP A 46 0.12 7.53 -4.13
C TRP A 46 -0.26 6.82 -2.82
N LEU A 47 0.42 5.72 -2.52
CA LEU A 47 0.16 4.90 -1.34
C LEU A 47 1.22 5.19 -0.29
N VAL A 48 0.77 5.62 0.88
CA VAL A 48 1.61 5.75 2.07
C VAL A 48 1.20 4.64 3.01
N MET A 49 2.12 3.74 3.32
CA MET A 49 1.82 2.54 4.09
C MET A 49 2.89 2.30 5.17
N VAL A 50 2.48 1.74 6.30
CA VAL A 50 3.39 1.30 7.37
C VAL A 50 3.32 -0.21 7.47
N PRO A 51 4.41 -0.92 7.79
CA PRO A 51 4.35 -2.36 8.01
C PRO A 51 3.44 -2.64 9.21
N SER A 52 2.41 -3.46 9.02
CA SER A 52 1.70 -4.09 10.13
C SER A 52 2.59 -5.25 10.57
N GLU A 53 3.30 -5.08 11.69
CA GLU A 53 4.25 -6.07 12.19
C GLU A 53 3.61 -7.47 12.23
N PRO A 54 4.24 -8.51 11.65
CA PRO A 54 3.89 -9.86 12.01
C PRO A 54 4.35 -10.11 13.45
N ILE A 55 3.45 -10.64 14.28
CA ILE A 55 3.57 -10.86 15.74
C ILE A 55 4.76 -11.78 16.16
N LEU A 56 5.74 -12.09 15.31
CA LEU A 56 6.63 -13.25 15.52
C LEU A 56 8.14 -13.03 15.42
N THR A 57 8.69 -11.83 15.63
CA THR A 57 10.13 -11.71 15.95
C THR A 57 10.46 -10.59 16.94
N PRO A 58 10.85 -10.90 18.18
CA PRO A 58 11.39 -9.92 19.12
C PRO A 58 12.89 -9.77 18.85
N ARG A 59 13.26 -8.91 17.89
CA ARG A 59 14.57 -8.25 17.76
C ARG A 59 14.71 -7.68 16.36
N SER A 60 14.57 -6.37 16.23
CA SER A 60 15.61 -5.51 15.63
C SER A 60 15.00 -4.15 15.31
N ASN A 61 15.33 -3.19 16.16
CA ASN A 61 15.66 -1.81 15.86
C ASN A 61 14.55 -0.87 15.36
N ALA A 62 14.58 0.33 15.91
CA ALA A 62 13.65 1.45 15.74
C ALA A 62 13.54 2.03 14.31
N ALA A 63 13.79 1.24 13.27
CA ALA A 63 13.75 1.62 11.84
C ALA A 63 12.46 1.19 11.11
N ASN A 64 11.60 0.38 11.73
CA ASN A 64 10.44 -0.23 11.06
C ASN A 64 9.17 0.65 11.03
N ASN A 65 9.21 1.85 11.62
CA ASN A 65 8.08 2.80 11.58
C ASN A 65 8.18 3.82 10.44
N ILE A 66 9.13 3.65 9.52
CA ILE A 66 9.26 4.56 8.38
C ILE A 66 8.13 4.28 7.38
N PRO A 67 7.27 5.26 7.07
CA PRO A 67 6.20 5.08 6.11
C PRO A 67 6.81 4.77 4.74
N LYS A 68 6.46 3.62 4.18
CA LYS A 68 6.79 3.24 2.82
C LYS A 68 5.86 3.98 1.87
N GLN A 69 6.46 4.67 0.90
CA GLN A 69 5.73 5.37 -0.15
C GLN A 69 5.85 4.58 -1.46
N LEU A 70 4.72 4.30 -2.09
CA LEU A 70 4.61 3.56 -3.34
C LEU A 70 3.70 4.33 -4.28
N PHE A 71 4.19 4.62 -5.49
CA PHE A 71 3.35 5.18 -6.54
C PHE A 71 2.98 4.10 -7.54
N ILE A 72 1.69 3.98 -7.82
CA ILE A 72 1.17 3.02 -8.78
C ILE A 72 0.42 3.75 -9.88
N TYR A 73 0.90 3.62 -11.12
CA TYR A 73 0.24 4.18 -12.29
C TYR A 73 -1.15 3.57 -12.49
N ARG A 74 -2.10 4.38 -12.91
CA ARG A 74 -3.49 3.97 -13.17
C ARG A 74 -3.58 2.78 -14.13
N ASP A 75 -2.75 2.77 -15.15
CA ASP A 75 -2.71 1.70 -16.18
C ASP A 75 -2.20 0.36 -15.64
N SER A 76 -1.70 0.33 -14.40
CA SER A 76 -1.31 -0.91 -13.72
C SER A 76 -2.48 -1.63 -13.05
N PHE A 77 -3.65 -0.98 -12.98
CA PHE A 77 -4.86 -1.54 -12.39
C PHE A 77 -5.91 -1.83 -13.45
N SER A 78 -6.76 -2.82 -13.19
CA SER A 78 -8.07 -2.84 -13.84
C SER A 78 -8.90 -1.63 -13.38
N LYS A 79 -9.87 -1.19 -14.21
CA LYS A 79 -10.78 -0.09 -13.84
C LYS A 79 -11.51 -0.35 -12.52
N GLN A 80 -11.84 -1.62 -12.26
CA GLN A 80 -12.52 -2.05 -11.04
C GLN A 80 -11.60 -1.97 -9.82
N ASP A 81 -10.36 -2.44 -9.94
CA ASP A 81 -9.39 -2.41 -8.83
C ASP A 81 -8.97 -0.98 -8.50
N PHE A 82 -8.81 -0.11 -9.50
CA PHE A 82 -8.59 1.32 -9.28
C PHE A 82 -9.74 1.94 -8.48
N SER A 83 -10.99 1.63 -8.83
CA SER A 83 -12.16 2.15 -8.12
C SER A 83 -12.24 1.66 -6.68
N ARG A 84 -11.89 0.39 -6.44
CA ARG A 84 -11.82 -0.19 -5.09
C ARG A 84 -10.74 0.47 -4.25
N LEU A 85 -9.53 0.62 -4.79
CA LEU A 85 -8.42 1.28 -4.12
C LEU A 85 -8.74 2.74 -3.81
N ALA A 86 -9.31 3.46 -4.78
CA ALA A 86 -9.70 4.85 -4.59
C ALA A 86 -10.74 5.01 -3.49
N ARG A 87 -11.71 4.09 -3.41
CA ARG A 87 -12.71 4.06 -2.33
C ARG A 87 -12.05 3.86 -0.97
N VAL A 88 -11.13 2.91 -0.83
CA VAL A 88 -10.44 2.65 0.44
C VAL A 88 -9.59 3.86 0.85
N ILE A 89 -8.82 4.45 -0.07
CA ILE A 89 -8.03 5.66 0.21
C ILE A 89 -8.93 6.82 0.64
N LYS A 90 -10.07 7.01 -0.03
CA LYS A 90 -11.04 8.04 0.33
C LYS A 90 -11.60 7.79 1.72
N GLN A 91 -12.00 6.56 2.04
CA GLN A 91 -12.50 6.18 3.37
C GLN A 91 -11.47 6.42 4.47
N LEU A 92 -10.19 6.17 4.22
CA LEU A 92 -9.12 6.46 5.19
C LEU A 92 -8.93 7.97 5.44
N GLY A 93 -9.21 8.81 4.44
CA GLY A 93 -9.10 10.26 4.55
C GLY A 93 -10.35 10.96 5.10
N ASP A 94 -11.51 10.30 5.07
CA ASP A 94 -12.82 10.85 5.48
C ASP A 94 -13.14 10.57 6.97
N VAL A 95 -12.34 9.72 7.65
CA VAL A 95 -12.43 9.52 9.10
C VAL A 95 -11.60 10.61 9.80
N THR A 96 -12.06 11.85 9.72
CA THR A 96 -11.60 12.96 10.58
C THR A 96 -12.79 13.81 11.00
#